data_AF-A0A3A8EWN1-F1
#
_entry.id   AF-A0A3A8EWN1-F1
#
_cell.length_a   1.000
_cell.length_b   1.000
_cell.length_c   1.000
_cell.angle_alpha   90.00
_cell.angle_beta   90.00
_cell.angle_gamma   90.00
#
_symmetry.space_group_name_H-M   'P 1'
#
loop_
_entity.id
_entity.type
_entity.pdbx_description
1 polymer ?
#
loop_
_entity_poly.entity_id
_entity_poly.type
_entity_poly.pdbx_seq_one_letter_code
_entity_poly.pdbx_strand_id
1 'polypeptide(L)'
;MSKNDEIYENNESDEQFFERADEFINLANQLIDSTHQVSHLTTEPGKVSASFMYANARFSAWHAACSYQHVDDFKKDRQVILDYYVEQFKSMLESNLDEYEENFEAYFPKADPEEVKRFV
;
A
#
# COMPACT_ATOMS: atom_id res chain seq x y z
N MET A 1 2.02 -8.99 -28.56
CA MET A 1 2.05 -8.94 -27.09
C MET A 1 3.51 -8.94 -26.69
N SER A 2 3.93 -7.94 -25.92
CA SER A 2 5.33 -7.79 -25.53
C SER A 2 5.64 -8.79 -24.41
N LYS A 3 6.86 -9.34 -24.37
CA LYS A 3 7.31 -10.27 -23.31
C LYS A 3 7.25 -9.70 -21.89
N ASN A 4 6.97 -8.41 -21.73
CA ASN A 4 6.92 -7.72 -20.44
C ASN A 4 5.55 -7.82 -19.75
N ASP A 5 4.48 -8.18 -20.47
CA ASP A 5 3.13 -8.23 -19.90
C ASP A 5 2.92 -9.49 -19.03
N GLU A 6 3.67 -10.57 -19.26
CA GLU A 6 3.61 -11.84 -18.50
C GLU A 6 4.26 -11.74 -17.10
N ILE A 7 5.01 -10.67 -16.81
CA ILE A 7 5.79 -10.50 -15.56
C ILE A 7 4.90 -10.08 -14.38
N TYR A 8 3.69 -9.60 -14.67
CA TYR A 8 2.79 -8.98 -13.71
C TYR A 8 1.51 -9.79 -13.44
N GLU A 9 1.40 -10.97 -14.04
CA GLU A 9 0.26 -11.86 -13.85
C GLU A 9 0.43 -12.63 -12.53
N ASN A 10 -0.31 -12.20 -11.49
CA ASN A 10 -0.24 -12.81 -10.18
C ASN A 10 -1.12 -14.08 -10.13
N ASN A 11 -0.50 -15.27 -10.07
CA ASN A 11 -1.16 -16.57 -9.94
C ASN A 11 -1.21 -17.05 -8.47
N GLU A 12 -1.23 -16.13 -7.51
CA GLU A 12 -1.36 -16.45 -6.09
C GLU A 12 -2.84 -16.55 -5.71
N SER A 13 -3.19 -17.48 -4.82
CA SER A 13 -4.52 -17.49 -4.21
C SER A 13 -4.70 -16.21 -3.39
N ASP A 14 -5.82 -15.51 -3.58
CA ASP A 14 -6.16 -14.25 -2.92
C ASP A 14 -5.85 -14.23 -1.41
N GLU A 15 -6.02 -15.36 -0.71
CA GLU A 15 -5.75 -15.52 0.73
C GLU A 15 -4.30 -15.18 1.14
N GLN A 16 -3.31 -15.73 0.45
CA GLN A 16 -1.89 -15.49 0.79
C GLN A 16 -1.46 -14.05 0.49
N PHE A 17 -2.08 -13.43 -0.50
CA PHE A 17 -1.87 -12.02 -0.81
C PHE A 17 -2.33 -11.15 0.37
N PHE A 18 -3.54 -11.38 0.87
CA PHE A 18 -4.08 -10.63 2.01
C PHE A 18 -3.28 -10.88 3.29
N GLU A 19 -2.88 -12.11 3.58
CA GLU A 19 -2.03 -12.43 4.74
C GLU A 19 -0.73 -11.61 4.75
N ARG A 20 -0.04 -11.50 3.61
CA ARG A 20 1.19 -10.69 3.50
C ARG A 20 0.90 -9.19 3.63
N ALA A 21 -0.20 -8.71 3.06
CA ALA A 21 -0.61 -7.31 3.21
C ALA A 21 -0.86 -6.96 4.68
N ASP A 22 -1.54 -7.85 5.41
CA ASP A 22 -1.81 -7.69 6.84
C ASP A 22 -0.54 -7.70 7.69
N GLU A 23 0.47 -8.51 7.35
CA GLU A 23 1.77 -8.48 8.02
C GLU A 23 2.45 -7.10 7.91
N PHE A 24 2.36 -6.43 6.74
CA PHE A 24 2.89 -5.08 6.58
C PHE A 24 2.09 -4.04 7.39
N ILE A 25 0.76 -4.15 7.42
CA ILE A 25 -0.11 -3.27 8.22
C ILE A 25 0.19 -3.43 9.71
N ASN A 26 0.34 -4.67 10.18
CA ASN A 26 0.69 -4.97 11.56
C ASN A 26 2.01 -4.33 11.97
N LEU A 27 3.03 -4.37 11.10
CA LEU A 27 4.28 -3.67 11.34
C LEU A 27 4.10 -2.15 11.37
N ALA A 28 3.31 -1.57 10.45
CA ALA A 28 3.01 -0.14 10.46
C ALA A 28 2.31 0.28 11.77
N ASN A 29 1.35 -0.50 12.25
CA ASN A 29 0.65 -0.28 13.51
C ASN A 29 1.61 -0.32 14.72
N GLN A 30 2.54 -1.28 14.76
CA GLN A 30 3.57 -1.34 15.80
C GLN A 30 4.50 -0.12 15.78
N LEU A 31 4.86 0.36 14.59
CA LEU A 31 5.69 1.57 14.45
C LEU A 31 4.95 2.82 14.95
N ILE A 32 3.64 2.89 14.74
CA ILE A 32 2.79 3.94 15.29
C ILE A 32 2.74 3.84 16.83
N ASP A 33 2.43 2.67 17.38
CA ASP A 33 2.28 2.44 18.83
C ASP A 33 3.58 2.68 19.62
N SER A 34 4.75 2.39 19.00
CA SER A 34 6.07 2.65 19.59
C SER A 34 6.30 4.13 19.97
N THR A 35 5.50 5.06 19.44
CA THR A 35 5.55 6.50 19.72
C THR A 35 4.49 7.00 20.73
N HIS A 36 3.67 6.09 21.30
CA HIS A 36 2.74 6.30 22.42
C HIS A 36 1.61 7.34 22.25
N GLN A 37 1.35 7.88 21.05
CA GLN A 37 0.23 8.82 20.85
C GLN A 37 -0.46 8.64 19.50
N VAL A 38 -1.48 7.78 19.47
CA VAL A 38 -2.45 7.74 18.37
C VAL A 38 -3.70 8.49 18.82
N SER A 39 -3.74 9.77 18.50
CA SER A 39 -4.99 10.50 18.29
C SER A 39 -5.07 10.79 16.80
N HIS A 40 -6.28 10.86 16.24
CA HIS A 40 -6.58 11.20 14.84
C HIS A 40 -5.99 12.56 14.36
N LEU A 41 -5.24 13.25 15.23
CA LEU A 41 -4.59 14.54 15.00
C LEU A 41 -3.07 14.51 15.25
N THR A 42 -2.45 13.36 15.51
CA THR A 42 -1.01 13.29 15.77
C THR A 42 -0.21 13.15 14.48
N THR A 43 1.01 13.71 14.47
CA THR A 43 1.91 13.74 13.31
C THR A 43 2.48 12.36 12.95
N GLU A 44 2.35 11.37 13.84
CA GLU A 44 3.07 10.08 13.75
C GLU A 44 2.47 9.10 12.74
N PRO A 45 1.13 8.87 12.65
CA PRO A 45 0.54 8.07 11.58
C PRO A 45 0.92 8.57 10.17
N GLY A 46 0.99 9.88 9.99
CA GLY A 46 1.43 10.49 8.73
C GLY A 46 2.89 10.17 8.38
N LYS A 47 3.80 10.13 9.37
CA LYS A 47 5.21 9.77 9.14
C LYS A 47 5.38 8.29 8.82
N VAL A 48 4.64 7.40 9.50
CA VAL A 48 4.67 5.97 9.22
C VAL A 48 4.08 5.69 7.84
N SER A 49 2.96 6.32 7.49
CA SER A 49 2.37 6.25 6.15
C SER A 49 3.36 6.69 5.06
N ALA A 50 4.02 7.84 5.21
CA ALA A 50 5.03 8.31 4.27
C ALA A 50 6.22 7.33 4.16
N SER A 51 6.65 6.76 5.29
CA SER A 51 7.71 5.75 5.32
C SER A 51 7.29 4.47 4.60
N PHE A 52 6.04 4.05 4.77
CA PHE A 52 5.49 2.85 4.14
C PHE A 52 5.36 3.01 2.63
N MET A 53 4.87 4.17 2.14
CA MET A 53 4.87 4.50 0.71
C MET A 53 6.28 4.47 0.12
N TYR A 54 7.27 5.04 0.83
CA TYR A 54 8.66 5.02 0.36
C TYR A 54 9.26 3.61 0.35
N ALA A 55 8.93 2.77 1.34
CA ALA A 55 9.33 1.37 1.37
C ALA A 55 8.76 0.60 0.18
N ASN A 56 7.46 0.76 -0.12
CA ASN A 56 6.82 0.16 -1.29
C ASN A 56 7.51 0.59 -2.60
N ALA A 57 7.83 1.87 -2.76
CA ALA A 57 8.52 2.37 -3.94
C ALA A 57 9.91 1.74 -4.13
N ARG A 58 10.68 1.57 -3.05
CA ARG A 58 12.00 0.93 -3.10
C ARG A 58 11.91 -0.55 -3.45
N PHE A 59 10.96 -1.26 -2.84
CA PHE A 59 10.73 -2.67 -3.14
C PHE A 59 10.29 -2.86 -4.59
N SER A 60 9.34 -2.05 -5.05
CA SER A 60 8.86 -2.05 -6.44
C SER A 60 10.00 -1.78 -7.45
N ALA A 61 10.87 -0.80 -7.17
CA ALA A 61 12.02 -0.53 -8.03
C ALA A 61 13.02 -1.70 -8.08
N TRP A 62 13.27 -2.37 -6.95
CA TRP A 62 14.11 -3.56 -6.90
C TRP A 62 13.48 -4.73 -7.66
N HIS A 63 12.19 -5.01 -7.43
CA HIS A 63 11.46 -6.08 -8.10
C HIS A 63 11.48 -5.89 -9.62
N ALA A 64 11.19 -4.67 -10.10
CA ALA A 64 11.30 -4.35 -11.52
C ALA A 64 12.70 -4.59 -12.07
N ALA A 65 13.74 -4.16 -11.34
CA ALA A 65 15.12 -4.32 -11.79
C ALA A 65 15.54 -5.79 -11.91
N CYS A 66 15.00 -6.69 -11.08
CA CYS A 66 15.25 -8.13 -11.17
C CYS A 66 14.82 -8.76 -12.50
N SER A 67 13.90 -8.12 -13.25
CA SER A 67 13.42 -8.59 -14.54
C SER A 67 14.36 -8.26 -15.72
N TYR A 68 15.45 -7.53 -15.48
CA TYR A 68 16.36 -7.07 -16.54
C TYR A 68 17.78 -7.61 -16.36
N GLN A 69 18.41 -7.98 -17.47
CA GLN A 69 19.82 -8.40 -17.50
C GLN A 69 20.77 -7.24 -17.80
N HIS A 70 20.28 -6.19 -18.46
CA HIS A 70 21.07 -5.06 -18.92
C HIS A 70 20.44 -3.74 -18.51
N VAL A 71 21.29 -2.82 -18.03
CA VAL A 71 20.84 -1.50 -17.56
C VAL A 71 20.20 -0.65 -18.66
N ASP A 72 20.60 -0.85 -19.92
CA ASP A 72 20.05 -0.08 -21.04
C ASP A 72 18.59 -0.46 -21.33
N ASP A 73 18.21 -1.72 -21.12
CA ASP A 73 16.82 -2.16 -21.29
C ASP A 73 15.96 -1.68 -20.11
N PHE A 74 16.48 -1.77 -18.89
CA PHE A 74 15.82 -1.18 -17.71
C PHE A 74 15.59 0.33 -17.86
N LYS A 75 16.55 1.06 -18.45
CA LYS A 75 16.42 2.50 -18.73
C LYS A 75 15.36 2.80 -19.80
N LYS A 76 15.29 2.01 -20.88
CA LYS A 76 14.28 2.18 -21.94
C LYS A 76 12.87 2.01 -21.39
N ASP A 77 12.68 1.06 -20.48
CA ASP A 77 11.38 0.71 -19.92
C ASP A 77 11.01 1.52 -18.67
N ARG A 78 11.82 2.52 -18.27
CA ARG A 78 11.61 3.30 -17.04
C ARG A 78 10.19 3.83 -16.91
N GLN A 79 9.61 4.38 -17.99
CA GLN A 79 8.27 4.94 -17.95
C GLN A 79 7.20 3.83 -17.83
N VAL A 80 7.38 2.72 -18.54
CA VAL A 80 6.48 1.55 -18.47
C VAL A 80 6.42 1.00 -17.04
N ILE A 81 7.57 0.88 -16.38
CA ILE A 81 7.66 0.43 -14.99
C ILE A 81 6.92 1.40 -14.05
N LEU A 82 7.13 2.71 -14.21
CA LEU A 82 6.44 3.72 -13.40
C LEU A 82 4.93 3.66 -13.57
N ASP A 83 4.46 3.63 -14.82
CA ASP A 83 3.04 3.62 -15.13
C ASP A 83 2.37 2.37 -14.55
N TYR A 84 3.01 1.21 -14.66
CA TYR A 84 2.52 -0.04 -14.08
C TYR A 84 2.31 0.09 -12.56
N TYR A 85 3.35 0.45 -11.79
CA TYR A 85 3.23 0.48 -10.32
C TYR A 85 2.29 1.57 -9.83
N VAL A 86 2.25 2.73 -10.50
CA VAL A 86 1.33 3.82 -10.15
C VAL A 86 -0.12 3.38 -10.40
N GLU A 87 -0.40 2.76 -11.55
CA GLU A 87 -1.75 2.31 -11.88
C GLU A 87 -2.23 1.19 -10.94
N GLN A 88 -1.36 0.24 -10.61
CA GLN A 88 -1.67 -0.82 -9.62
C GLN A 88 -1.99 -0.22 -8.24
N PHE A 89 -1.13 0.66 -7.73
CA PHE A 89 -1.37 1.30 -6.44
C PHE A 89 -2.64 2.15 -6.45
N LYS A 90 -2.88 2.89 -7.54
CA LYS A 90 -4.08 3.71 -7.72
C LYS A 90 -5.34 2.85 -7.68
N SER A 91 -5.39 1.75 -8.43
CA SER A 91 -6.54 0.83 -8.46
C SER A 91 -6.86 0.25 -7.08
N MET A 92 -5.83 -0.17 -6.33
CA MET A 92 -6.00 -0.65 -4.95
C MET A 92 -6.51 0.47 -4.03
N LEU A 93 -5.94 1.68 -4.15
CA LEU A 93 -6.35 2.83 -3.34
C LEU A 93 -7.80 3.23 -3.64
N GLU A 94 -8.19 3.29 -4.91
CA GLU A 94 -9.57 3.58 -5.34
C GLU A 94 -10.54 2.55 -4.74
N SER A 95 -10.22 1.26 -4.84
CA SER A 95 -11.06 0.19 -4.25
C SER A 95 -11.22 0.33 -2.74
N ASN A 96 -10.16 0.71 -2.01
CA ASN A 96 -10.24 0.96 -0.58
C ASN A 96 -11.02 2.26 -0.27
N LEU A 97 -10.85 3.31 -1.06
CA LEU A 97 -11.61 4.55 -0.87
C LEU A 97 -13.11 4.30 -1.08
N ASP A 98 -13.48 3.59 -2.14
CA ASP A 98 -14.87 3.22 -2.42
C ASP A 98 -15.48 2.44 -1.24
N GLU A 99 -14.73 1.49 -0.66
CA GLU A 99 -15.15 0.73 0.52
C GLU A 99 -15.40 1.63 1.75
N TYR A 100 -14.47 2.56 2.03
CA TYR A 100 -14.65 3.53 3.12
C TYR A 100 -15.78 4.53 2.84
N GLU A 101 -16.03 4.91 1.59
CA GLU A 101 -17.14 5.77 1.19
C GLU A 101 -18.49 5.06 1.40
N GLU A 102 -18.58 3.79 1.03
CA GLU A 102 -19.78 2.96 1.21
C GLU A 102 -20.10 2.68 2.69
N ASN A 103 -19.06 2.46 3.51
CA ASN A 103 -19.21 2.07 4.91
C ASN A 103 -18.90 3.19 5.92
N PHE A 104 -18.73 4.44 5.45
CA PHE A 104 -18.23 5.55 6.27
C PHE A 104 -19.01 5.72 7.59
N GLU A 105 -20.34 5.77 7.53
CA GLU A 105 -21.18 5.96 8.71
C GLU A 105 -21.18 4.75 9.65
N ALA A 106 -20.87 3.55 9.15
CA ALA A 106 -20.77 2.34 9.96
C ALA A 106 -19.43 2.25 10.69
N TYR A 107 -18.33 2.68 10.06
CA TYR A 107 -16.99 2.73 10.68
C TYR A 107 -16.78 3.94 11.55
N PHE A 108 -17.40 5.06 11.18
CA PHE A 108 -17.38 6.31 11.92
C PHE A 108 -18.82 6.69 12.31
N PRO A 109 -19.49 5.86 13.12
CA PRO A 109 -20.82 6.19 13.60
C PRO A 109 -20.72 7.53 14.31
N LYS A 110 -21.57 8.49 13.91
CA LYS A 110 -21.68 9.77 14.61
C LYS A 110 -22.27 9.50 16.00
N ALA A 111 -21.45 9.09 16.95
CA ALA A 111 -21.84 8.98 18.34
C ALA A 111 -20.61 9.10 19.24
N ASP A 112 -20.52 10.25 19.91
CA ASP A 112 -19.64 10.53 21.05
C ASP A 112 -18.10 10.45 20.80
N PRO A 113 -17.36 11.57 20.94
CA PRO A 113 -15.89 11.61 20.80
C PRO A 113 -15.10 10.57 21.60
N GLU A 114 -15.69 9.92 22.61
CA GLU A 114 -15.04 8.87 23.42
C GLU A 114 -15.04 7.46 22.80
N GLU A 115 -15.93 7.13 21.83
CA GLU A 115 -16.01 5.77 21.24
C GLU A 115 -15.07 5.52 20.06
N VAL A 116 -14.52 6.57 19.44
CA VAL A 116 -13.60 6.49 18.28
C VAL A 116 -12.31 5.72 18.60
N LYS A 117 -11.96 5.53 19.88
CA LYS A 117 -10.77 4.78 20.32
C LYS A 117 -10.84 3.26 20.07
N ARG A 118 -11.98 2.71 19.67
CA ARG A 118 -12.22 1.24 19.68
C ARG A 118 -12.04 0.55 18.33
N PHE A 119 -11.86 1.31 17.26
CA PHE A 119 -11.70 0.80 15.89
C PHE A 119 -10.27 1.03 15.35
N VAL A 120 -9.32 1.22 16.26
CA VAL A 120 -7.87 1.16 16.01
C VAL A 120 -7.36 -0.20 16.46
#